data_AF-X0WTU8-F1
#
_entry.id   AF-X0WTU8-F1
#
_cell.length_a   1.000
_cell.length_b   1.000
_cell.length_c   1.000
_cell.angle_alpha   90.00
_cell.angle_beta   90.00
_cell.angle_gamma   90.00
#
_symmetry.space_group_name_H-M   'P 1'
#
loop_
_entity.id
_entity.type
_entity.pdbx_description
1 polymer ?
#
loop_
_entity_poly.entity_id
_entity_poly.type
_entity_poly.pdbx_seq_one_letter_code
_entity_poly.pdbx_strand_id
1 'polypeptide(L)'
;TIGDSRPMGICGSGLIDLIAELFTTGFIDRSGRLDLSGDKRIRKRDGEAEFVLVPAQHSAMGEDIVLTQPDIDSLVRAKAAVFAAINILIGSLNLEFEDIRRIYLAGGFGNNLDRKKALTIGLIPDLPLERIQFVGNTSIMGAKIAMLSQEALETCYEISRKTTYYDLITHSNYMDEFMSAKFLPHTDLDKFPDVSVLKA
;
A
#
# COMPACT_ATOMS: atom_id res chain seq x y z
N THR A 1 -0.15 -19.32 -2.18
CA THR A 1 -0.38 -18.76 -3.55
C THR A 1 -1.87 -18.78 -3.83
N ILE A 2 -2.37 -18.11 -4.86
CA ILE A 2 -3.80 -18.23 -5.21
C ILE A 2 -4.02 -19.64 -5.78
N GLY A 3 -4.93 -20.41 -5.18
CA GLY A 3 -5.21 -21.79 -5.59
C GLY A 3 -4.10 -22.80 -5.24
N ASP A 4 -3.25 -22.50 -4.25
CA ASP A 4 -2.19 -23.38 -3.72
C ASP A 4 -1.30 -24.05 -4.78
N SER A 5 -1.13 -23.36 -5.91
CA SER A 5 -0.32 -23.81 -7.04
C SER A 5 1.10 -23.24 -6.97
N ARG A 6 2.02 -23.77 -7.80
CA ARG A 6 3.37 -23.20 -7.92
C ARG A 6 3.30 -21.71 -8.25
N PRO A 7 4.11 -20.86 -7.60
CA PRO A 7 4.07 -19.42 -7.81
C PRO A 7 4.54 -19.07 -9.24
N MET A 8 3.92 -18.04 -9.81
CA MET A 8 4.24 -17.52 -11.14
C MET A 8 4.54 -16.02 -11.13
N GLY A 9 4.45 -15.38 -9.97
CA GLY A 9 4.61 -13.94 -9.81
C GLY A 9 4.10 -13.50 -8.44
N ILE A 10 4.01 -12.18 -8.27
CA ILE A 10 3.62 -11.52 -7.01
C ILE A 10 2.36 -10.68 -7.28
N CYS A 11 1.29 -10.90 -6.51
CA CYS A 11 0.10 -10.06 -6.56
C CYS A 11 0.25 -8.81 -5.68
N GLY A 12 -0.64 -7.82 -5.82
CA GLY A 12 -0.54 -6.56 -5.07
C GLY A 12 -0.51 -6.71 -3.54
N SER A 13 -1.33 -7.59 -2.96
CA SER A 13 -1.27 -7.91 -1.52
C SER A 13 0.03 -8.60 -1.15
N GLY A 14 0.47 -9.58 -1.95
CA GLY A 14 1.76 -10.24 -1.75
C GLY A 14 2.96 -9.29 -1.83
N LEU A 15 2.86 -8.23 -2.64
CA LEU A 15 3.89 -7.21 -2.76
C LEU A 15 3.96 -6.33 -1.51
N ILE A 16 2.82 -5.86 -0.99
CA ILE A 16 2.76 -5.11 0.28
C ILE A 16 3.31 -5.96 1.42
N ASP A 17 2.89 -7.22 1.49
CA ASP A 17 3.37 -8.17 2.47
C ASP A 17 4.89 -8.34 2.41
N LEU A 18 5.41 -8.57 1.20
CA LEU A 18 6.84 -8.75 0.98
C LEU A 18 7.65 -7.53 1.41
N ILE A 19 7.22 -6.31 1.04
CA ILE A 19 7.92 -5.08 1.44
C ILE A 19 7.91 -4.92 2.97
N ALA A 20 6.77 -5.18 3.62
CA ALA A 20 6.68 -5.10 5.08
C ALA A 20 7.62 -6.09 5.77
N GLU A 21 7.70 -7.33 5.28
CA GLU A 21 8.62 -8.35 5.80
C GLU A 21 10.08 -7.95 5.56
N LEU A 22 10.45 -7.54 4.34
CA LEU A 22 11.81 -7.11 4.03
C LEU A 22 12.24 -5.90 4.89
N PHE A 23 11.31 -4.98 5.17
CA PHE A 23 11.57 -3.82 6.00
C PHE A 23 11.79 -4.18 7.47
N THR A 24 10.94 -5.04 8.02
CA THR A 24 11.01 -5.45 9.44
C THR A 24 12.17 -6.40 9.71
N THR A 25 12.58 -7.19 8.72
CA THR A 25 13.74 -8.09 8.81
C THR A 25 15.06 -7.43 8.43
N GLY A 26 15.05 -6.16 8.00
CA GLY A 26 16.27 -5.39 7.71
C GLY A 26 16.88 -5.63 6.33
N PHE A 27 16.21 -6.34 5.44
CA PHE A 27 16.64 -6.53 4.05
C PHE A 27 16.49 -5.24 3.22
N ILE A 28 15.59 -4.35 3.63
CA ILE A 28 15.52 -2.98 3.11
C ILE A 28 15.59 -1.95 4.23
N ASP A 29 16.23 -0.83 3.96
CA ASP A 29 16.24 0.32 4.87
C ASP A 29 14.94 1.14 4.80
N ARG A 30 14.85 2.22 5.59
CA ARG A 30 13.67 3.11 5.58
C ARG A 30 13.44 3.82 4.25
N SER A 31 14.45 3.96 3.40
CA SER A 31 14.30 4.52 2.06
C SER A 31 13.85 3.49 1.02
N GLY A 32 13.73 2.21 1.43
CA GLY A 32 13.41 1.09 0.55
C GLY A 32 14.61 0.52 -0.20
N ARG A 33 15.84 0.87 0.18
CA ARG A 33 17.05 0.33 -0.47
C ARG A 33 17.39 -1.05 0.03
N LEU A 34 17.63 -1.99 -0.89
CA LEU A 34 18.10 -3.34 -0.57
C LEU A 34 19.50 -3.32 0.04
N ASP A 35 19.68 -4.04 1.15
CA ASP A 35 20.98 -4.24 1.78
C ASP A 35 21.74 -5.39 1.11
N LEU A 36 22.67 -5.04 0.22
CA LEU A 36 23.51 -5.99 -0.51
C LEU A 36 24.48 -6.79 0.37
N SER A 37 24.65 -6.41 1.65
CA SER A 37 25.54 -7.10 2.58
C SER A 37 24.83 -8.19 3.39
N GLY A 38 23.50 -8.26 3.35
CA GLY A 38 22.70 -9.02 4.30
C GLY A 38 22.53 -10.51 4.01
N ASP A 39 22.25 -10.91 2.77
CA ASP A 39 21.80 -12.28 2.46
C ASP A 39 22.12 -12.73 1.03
N LYS A 40 22.29 -14.05 0.82
CA LYS A 40 22.54 -14.68 -0.48
C LYS A 40 21.39 -14.53 -1.47
N ARG A 41 20.17 -14.23 -0.99
CA ARG A 41 18.99 -13.94 -1.80
C ARG A 41 19.05 -12.56 -2.44
N ILE A 42 19.88 -11.65 -1.92
CA ILE A 42 20.09 -10.34 -2.55
C ILE A 42 21.28 -10.45 -3.48
N ARG A 43 21.07 -10.07 -4.75
CA ARG A 43 22.14 -10.05 -5.76
C ARG A 43 22.03 -8.83 -6.66
N LYS A 44 23.08 -8.58 -7.44
CA LYS A 44 23.03 -7.65 -8.57
C LYS A 44 22.90 -8.41 -9.87
N ARG A 45 21.93 -8.02 -10.69
CA ARG A 45 21.75 -8.48 -12.06
C ARG A 45 21.72 -7.27 -12.98
N ASP A 46 22.61 -7.24 -13.96
CA ASP A 46 22.75 -6.12 -14.91
C ASP A 46 22.91 -4.73 -14.25
N GLY A 47 23.56 -4.70 -13.08
CA GLY A 47 23.78 -3.48 -12.29
C GLY A 47 22.64 -3.13 -11.33
N GLU A 48 21.53 -3.85 -11.38
CA GLU A 48 20.33 -3.62 -10.58
C GLU A 48 20.26 -4.59 -9.40
N ALA A 49 19.90 -4.09 -8.21
CA ALA A 49 19.74 -4.93 -7.03
C ALA A 49 18.37 -5.63 -7.07
N GLU A 50 18.34 -6.92 -6.76
CA GLU A 50 17.12 -7.72 -6.68
C GLU A 50 17.17 -8.69 -5.50
N PHE A 51 16.00 -8.96 -4.92
CA PHE A 51 15.78 -9.99 -3.91
C PHE A 51 15.09 -11.20 -4.55
N VAL A 52 15.72 -12.38 -4.48
CA VAL A 52 15.15 -13.63 -4.94
C VAL A 52 14.14 -14.16 -3.92
N LEU A 53 12.85 -14.00 -4.22
CA LEU A 53 11.77 -14.51 -3.38
C LEU A 53 11.57 -16.02 -3.57
N VAL A 54 11.50 -16.47 -4.83
CA VAL A 54 11.31 -17.88 -5.19
C VAL A 54 12.33 -18.30 -6.24
N PRO A 55 13.22 -19.27 -5.95
CA PRO A 55 14.12 -19.81 -6.96
C PRO A 55 13.37 -20.52 -8.10
N ALA A 56 13.95 -20.51 -9.30
CA ALA A 56 13.43 -21.11 -10.53
C ALA A 56 12.88 -22.55 -10.35
N GLN A 57 13.58 -23.38 -9.58
CA GLN A 57 13.18 -24.77 -9.30
C GLN A 57 11.84 -24.93 -8.57
N HIS A 58 11.38 -23.86 -7.89
CA HIS A 58 10.11 -23.82 -7.16
C HIS A 58 9.05 -22.96 -7.87
N SER A 59 9.43 -22.24 -8.92
CA SER A 59 8.55 -21.43 -9.77
C SER A 59 7.84 -22.30 -10.81
N ALA A 60 6.63 -21.93 -11.22
CA ALA A 60 5.96 -22.60 -12.34
C ALA A 60 6.55 -22.18 -13.70
N MET A 61 7.25 -21.04 -13.76
CA MET A 61 7.82 -20.48 -14.98
C MET A 61 9.22 -21.03 -15.29
N GLY A 62 9.85 -21.75 -14.34
CA GLY A 62 11.24 -22.17 -14.49
C GLY A 62 12.25 -21.01 -14.39
N GLU A 63 11.81 -19.85 -13.91
CA GLU A 63 12.61 -18.65 -13.69
C GLU A 63 12.46 -18.17 -12.25
N ASP A 64 13.49 -17.50 -11.74
CA ASP A 64 13.47 -16.89 -10.40
C ASP A 64 12.36 -15.81 -10.34
N ILE A 65 11.52 -15.85 -9.30
CA ILE A 65 10.61 -14.76 -8.98
C ILE A 65 11.36 -13.81 -8.06
N VAL A 66 11.63 -12.62 -8.58
CA VAL A 66 12.44 -11.60 -7.92
C VAL A 66 11.63 -10.35 -7.62
N LEU A 67 12.10 -9.58 -6.65
CA LEU A 67 11.67 -8.21 -6.40
C LEU A 67 12.86 -7.28 -6.64
N THR A 68 12.73 -6.36 -7.58
CA THR A 68 13.82 -5.45 -7.95
C THR A 68 13.80 -4.13 -7.16
N GLN A 69 14.91 -3.39 -7.16
CA GLN A 69 14.94 -2.05 -6.56
C GLN A 69 13.91 -1.09 -7.19
N PRO A 70 13.73 -1.03 -8.52
CA PRO A 70 12.67 -0.22 -9.13
C PRO A 70 11.25 -0.63 -8.73
N ASP A 71 10.99 -1.93 -8.50
CA ASP A 71 9.69 -2.38 -7.98
C ASP A 71 9.43 -1.81 -6.58
N ILE A 72 10.44 -1.88 -5.70
CA ILE A 72 10.37 -1.31 -4.35
C ILE A 72 10.15 0.19 -4.43
N ASP A 73 10.95 0.90 -5.24
CA ASP A 73 10.83 2.35 -5.41
C ASP A 73 9.45 2.75 -5.95
N SER A 74 8.87 1.95 -6.85
CA SER A 74 7.53 2.16 -7.41
C SER A 74 6.46 2.03 -6.33
N LEU A 75 6.53 1.00 -5.50
CA LEU A 75 5.60 0.82 -4.39
C LEU A 75 5.75 1.93 -3.34
N VAL A 76 6.99 2.32 -3.00
CA VAL A 76 7.26 3.42 -2.06
C VAL A 76 6.65 4.73 -2.57
N ARG A 77 6.78 5.03 -3.87
CA ARG A 77 6.11 6.19 -4.48
C ARG A 77 4.59 6.08 -4.44
N ALA A 78 4.03 4.91 -4.76
CA ALA A 78 2.59 4.70 -4.76
C ALA A 78 2.00 4.89 -3.35
N LYS A 79 2.60 4.30 -2.31
CA LYS A 79 2.14 4.51 -0.92
C LYS A 79 2.29 5.96 -0.47
N ALA A 80 3.35 6.65 -0.91
CA ALA A 80 3.61 8.04 -0.53
C ALA A 80 2.53 8.96 -1.09
N ALA A 81 2.12 8.73 -2.35
CA ALA A 81 1.02 9.46 -2.97
C ALA A 81 -0.30 9.24 -2.22
N VAL A 82 -0.61 7.99 -1.84
CA VAL A 82 -1.84 7.68 -1.08
C VAL A 82 -1.83 8.37 0.29
N PHE A 83 -0.75 8.23 1.05
CA PHE A 83 -0.67 8.84 2.39
C PHE A 83 -0.72 10.37 2.31
N ALA A 84 0.04 10.99 1.41
CA ALA A 84 0.04 12.44 1.22
C ALA A 84 -1.37 12.96 0.84
N ALA A 85 -2.06 12.26 -0.06
CA ALA A 85 -3.42 12.61 -0.44
C ALA A 85 -4.39 12.58 0.74
N ILE A 86 -4.32 11.54 1.58
CA ILE A 86 -5.15 11.42 2.79
C ILE A 86 -4.85 12.58 3.76
N ASN A 87 -3.58 12.80 4.07
CA ASN A 87 -3.12 13.83 5.01
C ASN A 87 -3.56 15.24 4.56
N ILE A 88 -3.40 15.57 3.28
CA ILE A 88 -3.80 16.87 2.72
C ILE A 88 -5.32 17.03 2.74
N LEU A 89 -6.07 15.98 2.38
CA LEU A 89 -7.53 16.04 2.36
C LEU A 89 -8.11 16.28 3.76
N ILE A 90 -7.58 15.58 4.77
CA ILE A 90 -7.96 15.74 6.17
C ILE A 90 -7.65 17.17 6.66
N GLY A 91 -6.41 17.62 6.45
CA GLY A 91 -5.99 18.96 6.84
C GLY A 91 -6.76 20.07 6.11
N SER A 92 -7.13 19.88 4.84
CA SER A 92 -7.96 20.82 4.07
C SER A 92 -9.37 20.96 4.63
N LEU A 93 -9.85 19.98 5.39
CA LEU A 93 -11.13 19.99 6.07
C LEU A 93 -11.01 20.45 7.54
N ASN A 94 -9.82 20.84 8.01
CA ASN A 94 -9.50 21.11 9.40
C ASN A 94 -9.90 19.95 10.33
N LEU A 95 -9.70 18.72 9.86
CA LEU A 95 -9.86 17.50 10.63
C LEU A 95 -8.49 16.96 11.02
N GLU A 96 -8.47 16.06 12.00
CA GLU A 96 -7.31 15.27 12.39
C GLU A 96 -7.55 13.78 12.06
N PHE A 97 -6.50 12.94 12.10
CA PHE A 97 -6.65 11.51 11.82
C PHE A 97 -7.59 10.82 12.83
N GLU A 98 -7.60 11.28 14.08
CA GLU A 98 -8.43 10.76 15.17
C GLU A 98 -9.93 10.92 14.90
N ASP A 99 -10.30 11.96 14.14
CA ASP A 99 -11.68 12.23 13.72
C ASP A 99 -12.20 11.18 12.73
N ILE A 100 -11.30 10.41 12.10
CA ILE A 100 -11.69 9.33 11.20
C ILE A 100 -12.23 8.16 12.00
N ARG A 101 -13.54 7.97 11.91
CA ARG A 101 -14.23 6.82 12.52
C ARG A 101 -13.88 5.49 11.85
N ARG A 102 -13.81 5.45 10.52
CA ARG A 102 -13.54 4.25 9.72
C ARG A 102 -12.85 4.58 8.39
N ILE A 103 -11.97 3.69 7.96
CA ILE A 103 -11.35 3.68 6.64
C ILE A 103 -11.82 2.44 5.90
N TYR A 104 -12.44 2.63 4.74
CA TYR A 104 -12.80 1.53 3.84
C TYR A 104 -11.77 1.44 2.71
N LEU A 105 -10.98 0.36 2.71
CA LEU A 105 -9.99 0.09 1.68
C LEU A 105 -10.63 -0.74 0.57
N ALA A 106 -10.82 -0.12 -0.59
CA ALA A 106 -11.27 -0.78 -1.81
C ALA A 106 -10.11 -1.04 -2.75
N GLY A 107 -10.22 -2.06 -3.60
CA GLY A 107 -9.25 -2.30 -4.67
C GLY A 107 -9.10 -3.76 -5.07
N GLY A 108 -8.24 -3.98 -6.06
CA GLY A 108 -7.92 -5.30 -6.62
C GLY A 108 -6.88 -6.10 -5.83
N PHE A 109 -6.50 -5.65 -4.62
CA PHE A 109 -5.48 -6.32 -3.79
C PHE A 109 -5.88 -7.73 -3.33
N GLY A 110 -7.08 -8.21 -3.69
CA GLY A 110 -7.64 -9.48 -3.27
C GLY A 110 -8.16 -9.44 -1.84
N ASN A 111 -8.85 -10.49 -1.38
CA ASN A 111 -9.49 -10.53 -0.06
C ASN A 111 -8.53 -10.54 1.15
N ASN A 112 -7.22 -10.44 0.93
CA ASN A 112 -6.19 -10.81 1.91
C ASN A 112 -5.15 -9.71 2.18
N LEU A 113 -5.49 -8.42 1.98
CA LEU A 113 -4.57 -7.36 2.37
C LEU A 113 -4.39 -7.38 3.90
N ASP A 114 -3.16 -7.62 4.36
CA ASP A 114 -2.84 -7.52 5.78
C ASP A 114 -2.78 -6.04 6.20
N ARG A 115 -3.78 -5.63 6.98
CA ARG A 115 -3.92 -4.25 7.48
C ARG A 115 -2.73 -3.83 8.34
N LYS A 116 -2.17 -4.76 9.13
CA LYS A 116 -1.01 -4.47 9.97
C LYS A 116 0.21 -4.19 9.10
N LYS A 117 0.43 -4.99 8.05
CA LYS A 117 1.56 -4.77 7.12
C LYS A 117 1.40 -3.50 6.30
N ALA A 118 0.20 -3.19 5.84
CA ALA A 118 -0.10 -1.92 5.17
C ALA A 118 0.22 -0.71 6.08
N LEU A 119 -0.12 -0.80 7.37
CA LEU A 119 0.21 0.20 8.38
C LEU A 119 1.74 0.26 8.62
N THR A 120 2.42 -0.90 8.74
CA THR A 120 3.88 -1.00 8.93
C THR A 120 4.68 -0.30 7.84
N ILE A 121 4.22 -0.35 6.58
CA ILE A 121 4.88 0.35 5.47
C ILE A 121 4.42 1.81 5.32
N GLY A 122 3.44 2.26 6.09
CA GLY A 122 2.85 3.59 6.00
C GLY A 122 2.05 3.83 4.71
N LEU A 123 1.32 2.81 4.25
CA LEU A 123 0.32 2.95 3.17
C LEU A 123 -0.98 3.58 3.68
N ILE A 124 -1.32 3.28 4.93
CA ILE A 124 -2.51 3.78 5.63
C ILE A 124 -2.07 4.51 6.90
N PRO A 125 -2.83 5.49 7.39
CA PRO A 125 -2.50 6.18 8.63
C PRO A 125 -2.53 5.24 9.83
N ASP A 126 -1.78 5.62 10.86
CA ASP A 126 -1.70 4.86 12.10
C ASP A 126 -2.99 5.03 12.91
N LEU A 127 -3.94 4.14 12.68
CA LEU A 127 -5.23 4.09 13.33
C LEU A 127 -5.50 2.67 13.84
N PRO A 128 -6.33 2.51 14.89
CA PRO A 128 -6.72 1.19 15.38
C PRO A 128 -7.23 0.31 14.24
N LEU A 129 -6.71 -0.92 14.14
CA LEU A 129 -6.98 -1.83 13.02
C LEU A 129 -8.48 -2.14 12.87
N GLU A 130 -9.27 -2.02 13.94
CA GLU A 130 -10.73 -2.18 13.94
C GLU A 130 -11.44 -1.09 13.13
N ARG A 131 -10.82 0.09 12.96
CA ARG A 131 -11.33 1.18 12.11
C ARG A 131 -11.06 0.95 10.63
N ILE A 132 -10.14 0.04 10.29
CA ILE A 132 -9.72 -0.22 8.90
C ILE A 132 -10.43 -1.47 8.40
N GLN A 133 -11.24 -1.33 7.34
CA GLN A 133 -11.99 -2.43 6.74
C GLN A 133 -11.67 -2.56 5.26
N PHE A 134 -11.25 -3.75 4.84
CA PHE A 134 -11.14 -4.07 3.43
C PHE A 134 -12.52 -4.44 2.86
N VAL A 135 -12.90 -3.81 1.76
CA VAL A 135 -14.22 -3.95 1.13
C VAL A 135 -14.16 -4.54 -0.29
N GLY A 136 -12.99 -4.99 -0.72
CA GLY A 136 -12.81 -5.64 -2.02
C GLY A 136 -12.99 -4.68 -3.20
N ASN A 137 -13.44 -5.23 -4.32
CA ASN A 137 -13.70 -4.43 -5.52
C ASN A 137 -15.11 -3.82 -5.46
N THR A 138 -15.19 -2.64 -4.84
CA THR A 138 -16.43 -1.88 -4.68
C THR A 138 -16.99 -1.37 -6.01
N SER A 139 -16.15 -1.16 -7.03
CA SER A 139 -16.60 -0.78 -8.37
C SER A 139 -17.46 -1.88 -9.00
N ILE A 140 -16.98 -3.13 -9.01
CA ILE A 140 -17.75 -4.28 -9.51
C ILE A 140 -18.99 -4.53 -8.64
N MET A 141 -18.85 -4.45 -7.32
CA MET A 141 -19.99 -4.65 -6.41
C MET A 141 -21.08 -3.59 -6.63
N GLY A 142 -20.70 -2.31 -6.71
CA GLY A 142 -21.62 -1.20 -6.97
C GLY A 142 -22.30 -1.33 -8.33
N ALA A 143 -21.55 -1.69 -9.37
CA ALA A 143 -22.12 -1.94 -10.70
C ALA A 143 -23.18 -3.05 -10.69
N LYS A 144 -22.91 -4.16 -9.99
CA LYS A 144 -23.90 -5.25 -9.83
C LYS A 144 -25.14 -4.80 -9.09
N ILE A 145 -24.99 -4.03 -8.01
CA ILE A 145 -26.11 -3.51 -7.22
C ILE A 145 -26.97 -2.57 -8.08
N ALA A 146 -26.36 -1.62 -8.77
CA ALA A 146 -27.06 -0.66 -9.63
C ALA A 146 -27.73 -1.34 -10.84
N MET A 147 -27.13 -2.41 -11.39
CA MET A 147 -27.71 -3.19 -12.48
C MET A 147 -29.00 -3.92 -12.06
N LEU A 148 -29.14 -4.26 -10.78
CA LEU A 148 -30.27 -5.05 -10.25
C LEU A 148 -31.29 -4.20 -9.47
N SER A 149 -31.02 -2.92 -9.23
CA SER A 149 -31.90 -2.03 -8.47
C SER A 149 -31.89 -0.61 -9.02
N GLN A 150 -33.06 -0.15 -9.46
CA GLN A 150 -33.26 1.22 -9.93
C GLN A 150 -33.04 2.25 -8.81
N GLU A 151 -33.51 1.95 -7.59
CA GLU A 151 -33.29 2.80 -6.40
C GLU A 151 -31.79 2.95 -6.09
N ALA A 152 -31.02 1.87 -6.23
CA ALA A 152 -29.58 1.93 -6.01
C ALA A 152 -28.87 2.75 -7.10
N LEU A 153 -29.32 2.65 -8.36
CA LEU A 153 -28.82 3.47 -9.45
C LEU A 153 -29.12 4.96 -9.21
N GLU A 154 -30.32 5.29 -8.76
CA GLU A 154 -30.71 6.65 -8.37
C GLU A 154 -29.83 7.19 -7.22
N THR A 155 -29.56 6.35 -6.22
CA THR A 155 -28.62 6.66 -5.12
C THR A 155 -27.22 6.97 -5.64
N CYS A 156 -26.70 6.21 -6.62
CA CYS A 156 -25.41 6.50 -7.24
C CYS A 156 -25.38 7.89 -7.89
N TYR A 157 -26.45 8.30 -8.58
CA TYR A 157 -26.54 9.64 -9.15
C TYR A 157 -26.59 10.74 -8.09
N GLU A 158 -27.28 10.50 -6.97
CA GLU A 158 -27.29 11.45 -5.86
C GLU A 158 -25.92 11.63 -5.21
N ILE A 159 -25.20 10.52 -4.95
CA ILE A 159 -23.85 10.57 -4.39
C ILE A 159 -22.92 11.35 -5.33
N SER A 160 -22.99 11.05 -6.63
CA SER A 160 -22.20 11.76 -7.65
C SER A 160 -22.44 13.28 -7.61
N ARG A 161 -23.71 13.72 -7.55
CA ARG A 161 -24.07 15.14 -7.45
C ARG A 161 -23.62 15.82 -6.16
N LYS A 162 -23.46 15.07 -5.06
CA LYS A 162 -23.03 15.60 -3.75
C LYS A 162 -21.51 15.54 -3.56
N THR A 163 -20.77 14.93 -4.48
CA THR A 163 -19.32 14.76 -4.36
C THR A 163 -18.60 15.99 -4.89
N THR A 164 -17.81 16.63 -4.02
CA THR A 164 -16.92 17.72 -4.41
C THR A 164 -15.54 17.17 -4.72
N TYR A 165 -15.05 17.41 -5.93
CA TYR A 165 -13.68 17.09 -6.30
C TYR A 165 -12.70 18.09 -5.69
N TYR A 166 -11.60 17.59 -5.13
CA TYR A 166 -10.52 18.40 -4.59
C TYR A 166 -9.22 18.04 -5.31
N ASP A 167 -8.60 19.01 -5.98
CA ASP A 167 -7.34 18.79 -6.70
C ASP A 167 -6.14 18.87 -5.75
N LEU A 168 -5.76 17.72 -5.19
CA LEU A 168 -4.70 17.61 -4.20
C LEU A 168 -3.30 17.91 -4.78
N ILE A 169 -3.09 17.72 -6.09
CA ILE A 169 -1.75 17.93 -6.70
C ILE A 169 -1.39 19.41 -6.72
N THR A 170 -2.40 20.28 -6.83
CA THR A 170 -2.20 21.74 -6.81
C THR A 170 -2.05 22.33 -5.41
N HIS A 171 -2.25 21.52 -4.36
CA HIS A 171 -2.07 21.96 -2.99
C HIS A 171 -0.60 22.31 -2.73
N SER A 172 -0.34 23.48 -2.13
CA SER A 172 1.03 24.02 -1.95
C SER A 172 1.97 23.05 -1.24
N ASN A 173 1.44 22.27 -0.30
CA ASN A 173 2.22 21.36 0.52
C ASN A 173 2.24 19.92 -0.01
N TYR A 174 1.68 19.65 -1.21
CA TYR A 174 1.58 18.28 -1.73
C TYR A 174 2.94 17.62 -1.90
N MET A 175 3.87 18.32 -2.55
CA MET A 175 5.20 17.76 -2.81
C MET A 175 5.98 17.52 -1.52
N ASP A 176 5.83 18.38 -0.52
CA ASP A 176 6.50 18.21 0.78
C ASP A 176 5.97 16.99 1.53
N GLU A 177 4.65 16.80 1.55
CA GLU A 177 4.05 15.62 2.18
C GLU A 177 4.34 14.34 1.40
N PHE A 178 4.32 14.39 0.08
CA PHE A 178 4.73 13.27 -0.76
C PHE A 178 6.19 12.86 -0.49
N MET A 179 7.11 13.83 -0.43
CA MET A 179 8.52 13.56 -0.15
C MET A 179 8.73 13.03 1.27
N SER A 180 7.97 13.53 2.24
CA SER A 180 7.99 13.04 3.63
C SER A 180 7.44 11.61 3.74
N ALA A 181 6.47 11.25 2.90
CA ALA A 181 5.89 9.92 2.86
C ALA A 181 6.69 8.90 2.05
N LYS A 182 7.79 9.29 1.37
CA LYS A 182 8.67 8.38 0.60
C LYS A 182 9.61 7.50 1.45
N PHE A 183 9.38 7.43 2.76
CA PHE A 183 10.09 6.55 3.67
C PHE A 183 9.14 5.53 4.29
N LEU A 184 9.67 4.44 4.84
CA LEU A 184 8.94 3.40 5.54
C LEU A 184 9.05 3.60 7.07
N PRO A 185 7.93 3.73 7.81
CA PRO A 185 6.59 4.01 7.31
C PRO A 185 6.43 5.44 6.79
N HIS A 186 7.21 6.39 7.31
CA HIS A 186 7.20 7.82 6.98
C HIS A 186 8.49 8.47 7.49
N THR A 187 8.87 9.68 7.05
CA THR A 187 10.04 10.41 7.59
C THR A 187 9.83 10.78 9.05
N ASP A 188 8.70 11.44 9.33
CA ASP A 188 8.20 11.74 10.67
C ASP A 188 7.57 10.48 11.29
N LEU A 189 8.18 9.97 12.35
CA LEU A 189 7.75 8.76 13.05
C LEU A 189 6.64 9.04 14.07
N ASP A 190 6.42 10.29 14.46
CA ASP A 190 5.37 10.64 15.41
C ASP A 190 3.98 10.46 14.77
N LYS A 191 3.90 10.43 13.44
CA LYS A 191 2.69 10.02 12.68
C LYS A 191 2.42 8.51 12.72
N PHE A 192 3.36 7.70 13.22
CA PHE A 192 3.30 6.23 13.27
C PHE A 192 3.78 5.65 14.62
N PRO A 193 3.19 6.08 15.76
CA PRO A 193 3.61 5.63 17.08
C PRO A 193 3.57 4.10 17.24
N ASP A 194 2.57 3.40 16.70
CA ASP A 194 2.41 1.95 16.89
C ASP A 194 3.44 1.14 16.08
N VAL A 195 4.00 1.72 15.01
CA VAL A 195 5.06 1.09 14.19
C VAL A 195 6.44 1.33 14.78
N SER A 196 6.66 2.50 15.39
CA SER A 196 7.96 2.90 15.92
C SER A 196 8.52 1.92 16.97
N VAL A 197 7.63 1.21 17.68
CA VAL A 197 7.95 0.21 18.70
C VAL A 197 8.47 -1.13 18.10
N LEU A 198 8.24 -1.40 16.81
CA LEU A 198 8.62 -2.67 16.16
C LEU A 198 10.12 -2.80 15.83
N LYS A 199 10.93 -1.76 16.07
CA LYS A 199 12.40 -1.77 15.88
C LYS A 199 13.20 -1.80 17.20
N ALA A 200 12.55 -2.05 18.34
CA ALA A 200 13.22 -2.25 19.62
C ALA A 200 13.67 -3.69 19.84
#